data_AF-A0A7C4GUM4-F1
#
_entry.id   AF-A0A7C4GUM4-F1
#
_cell.length_a   1.000
_cell.length_b   1.000
_cell.length_c   1.000
_cell.angle_alpha   90.00
_cell.angle_beta   90.00
_cell.angle_gamma   90.00
#
_symmetry.space_group_name_H-M   'P 1'
#
loop_
_entity.id
_entity.type
_entity.pdbx_description
1 polymer ?
#
loop_
_entity_poly.entity_id
_entity_poly.type
_entity_poly.pdbx_seq_one_letter_code
_entity_poly.pdbx_strand_id
1 'polypeptide(L)'
;MNPNQSLEAYIARIEEACGEEKDVIVHFRYEKKDEAIGKMLRKAKVERTISGIIFDLTYKDLAIRLYNTGKAVFKKAKNKSQVQEVLAELLL
;
A
#
# COMPACT_ATOMS: atom_id res chain seq x y z
N MET A 1 3.18 -14.76 17.98
CA MET A 1 3.56 -13.69 17.03
C MET A 1 4.78 -14.19 16.28
N ASN A 2 4.72 -14.26 14.95
CA ASN A 2 5.84 -14.79 14.14
C ASN A 2 6.94 -13.72 14.01
N PRO A 3 8.17 -13.97 14.48
CA PRO A 3 9.22 -12.95 14.61
C PRO A 3 9.90 -12.53 13.28
N ASN A 4 9.33 -12.87 12.11
CA ASN A 4 10.06 -12.79 10.83
C ASN A 4 9.30 -12.13 9.67
N GLN A 5 8.20 -11.40 9.93
CA GLN A 5 7.56 -10.60 8.87
C GLN A 5 8.16 -9.20 8.86
N SER A 6 9.20 -8.99 8.05
CA SER A 6 9.67 -7.65 7.69
C SER A 6 8.86 -7.12 6.51
N LEU A 7 8.79 -5.80 6.36
CA LEU A 7 8.16 -5.18 5.18
C LEU A 7 8.76 -5.65 3.85
N GLU A 8 10.05 -6.01 3.86
CA GLU A 8 10.78 -6.52 2.70
C GLU A 8 10.22 -7.84 2.17
N ALA A 9 9.54 -8.61 3.02
CA ALA A 9 8.82 -9.82 2.61
C ALA A 9 7.62 -9.50 1.72
N TYR A 10 7.03 -8.31 1.83
CA TYR A 10 5.88 -7.91 1.01
C TYR A 10 6.26 -7.02 -0.16
N ILE A 11 7.30 -6.20 -0.03
CA ILE A 11 7.61 -5.14 -0.98
C ILE A 11 8.67 -5.63 -1.99
N ALA A 12 8.33 -5.55 -3.28
CA ALA A 12 9.27 -5.79 -4.37
C ALA A 12 10.06 -4.52 -4.73
N ARG A 13 9.37 -3.38 -4.80
CA ARG A 13 9.98 -2.06 -5.09
C ARG A 13 9.12 -0.91 -4.59
N ILE A 14 9.75 0.22 -4.31
CA ILE A 14 9.11 1.51 -4.02
C ILE A 14 9.68 2.53 -4.99
N GLU A 15 8.80 3.26 -5.67
CA GLU A 15 9.12 4.32 -6.62
C GLU A 15 8.49 5.62 -6.13
N GLU A 16 9.20 6.74 -6.27
CA GLU A 16 8.65 8.08 -6.05
C GLU A 16 8.35 8.69 -7.41
N ALA A 17 7.14 9.23 -7.60
CA ALA A 17 6.78 9.89 -8.84
C ALA A 17 7.49 11.25 -8.95
N CYS A 18 8.11 11.52 -10.11
CA CYS A 18 8.66 12.84 -10.41
C CYS A 18 7.52 13.77 -10.85
N GLY A 19 7.04 14.63 -9.95
CA GLY A 19 6.00 15.62 -10.19
C GLY A 19 5.79 16.53 -8.97
N GLU A 20 4.97 17.58 -9.10
CA GLU A 20 4.63 18.47 -7.96
C GLU A 20 3.93 17.69 -6.83
N GLU A 21 3.13 16.67 -7.18
CA GLU A 21 2.56 15.74 -6.20
C GLU A 21 3.52 14.57 -5.95
N LYS A 22 3.98 14.45 -4.69
CA LYS A 22 4.88 13.38 -4.21
C LYS A 22 4.12 12.08 -3.99
N ASP A 23 3.61 11.51 -5.07
CA ASP A 23 2.99 10.19 -5.01
C ASP A 23 4.08 9.12 -4.87
N VAL A 24 3.82 8.14 -4.00
CA VAL A 24 4.72 7.00 -3.80
C VAL A 24 4.02 5.74 -4.28
N ILE A 25 4.68 5.02 -5.16
CA ILE A 25 4.19 3.80 -5.76
C ILE A 25 4.90 2.62 -5.10
N VAL A 26 4.12 1.69 -4.57
CA VAL A 26 4.61 0.45 -3.96
C VAL A 26 4.15 -0.70 -4.82
N HIS A 27 5.08 -1.57 -5.17
CA HIS A 27 4.80 -2.84 -5.81
C HIS A 27 5.03 -3.96 -4.80
N PHE A 28 3.99 -4.76 -4.57
CA PHE A 28 4.09 -5.95 -3.75
C PHE A 28 4.71 -7.10 -4.55
N ARG A 29 5.40 -8.00 -3.84
CA ARG A 29 5.90 -9.26 -4.40
C ARG A 29 4.73 -10.11 -4.86
N TYR A 30 4.89 -10.79 -6.00
CA TYR A 30 3.80 -11.52 -6.64
C TYR A 30 3.21 -12.60 -5.71
N GLU A 31 4.07 -13.31 -5.00
CA GLU A 31 3.74 -14.36 -4.04
C GLU A 31 3.09 -13.84 -2.75
N LYS A 32 3.19 -12.54 -2.46
CA LYS A 32 2.64 -11.91 -1.25
C LYS A 32 1.54 -10.88 -1.52
N LYS A 33 1.27 -10.54 -2.78
CA LYS A 33 0.33 -9.46 -3.13
C LYS A 33 -1.08 -9.70 -2.60
N ASP A 34 -1.59 -10.93 -2.67
CA ASP A 34 -2.96 -11.24 -2.25
C ASP A 34 -3.10 -11.16 -0.73
N GLU A 35 -2.06 -11.60 0.00
CA GLU A 35 -1.97 -11.44 1.46
C GLU A 35 -1.91 -9.95 1.84
N ALA A 36 -1.07 -9.16 1.16
CA ALA A 36 -0.93 -7.73 1.41
C ALA A 36 -2.25 -6.98 1.14
N ILE A 37 -2.87 -7.22 -0.02
CA ILE A 37 -4.17 -6.65 -0.38
C ILE A 37 -5.21 -7.00 0.68
N GLY A 38 -5.31 -8.27 1.07
CA GLY A 38 -6.26 -8.72 2.07
C GLY A 38 -6.03 -8.09 3.46
N LYS A 39 -4.78 -7.83 3.85
CA LYS A 39 -4.46 -7.12 5.10
C LYS A 39 -4.86 -5.64 5.02
N MET A 40 -4.52 -4.97 3.92
CA MET A 40 -4.86 -3.56 3.70
C MET A 40 -6.38 -3.34 3.67
N LEU A 41 -7.13 -4.17 2.94
CA LEU A 41 -8.60 -4.06 2.86
C LEU A 41 -9.30 -4.30 4.20
N ARG A 42 -8.68 -5.03 5.14
CA ARG A 42 -9.22 -5.27 6.48
C ARG A 42 -8.95 -4.13 7.46
N LYS A 43 -7.83 -3.42 7.30
CA LYS A 43 -7.38 -2.39 8.25
C LYS A 43 -7.67 -0.96 7.77
N ALA A 44 -7.73 -0.73 6.47
CA ALA A 44 -8.02 0.57 5.88
C ALA A 44 -9.52 0.75 5.62
N LYS A 45 -9.98 2.00 5.66
CA LYS A 45 -11.33 2.35 5.25
C LYS A 45 -11.42 2.27 3.73
N VAL A 46 -12.31 1.43 3.21
CA VAL A 46 -12.59 1.34 1.77
C VAL A 46 -13.57 2.45 1.41
N GLU A 47 -13.14 3.44 0.63
CA GLU A 47 -14.01 4.54 0.18
C GLU A 47 -14.84 4.14 -1.04
N ARG A 48 -14.23 3.40 -1.98
CA ARG A 48 -14.93 2.84 -3.15
C ARG A 48 -14.16 1.67 -3.75
N THR A 49 -14.91 0.82 -4.45
CA THR A 49 -14.38 -0.29 -5.26
C THR A 49 -14.84 -0.11 -6.71
N ILE A 50 -13.93 -0.28 -7.67
CA ILE A 50 -14.21 -0.18 -9.10
C ILE A 50 -13.95 -1.55 -9.73
N SER A 51 -15.05 -2.23 -10.08
CA SER A 51 -15.06 -3.54 -10.76
C SER A 51 -14.21 -4.63 -10.09
N GLY A 52 -13.96 -4.53 -8.78
CA GLY A 52 -13.07 -5.44 -8.04
C GLY A 52 -11.59 -5.34 -8.43
N ILE A 53 -11.21 -4.35 -9.24
CA ILE A 53 -9.85 -4.16 -9.75
C ILE A 53 -9.14 -3.06 -8.98
N ILE A 54 -9.85 -1.96 -8.69
CA ILE A 54 -9.30 -0.79 -7.99
C ILE A 54 -10.07 -0.59 -6.69
N PHE A 55 -9.33 -0.36 -5.62
CA PHE A 55 -9.85 -0.03 -4.30
C PHE A 55 -9.24 1.30 -3.88
N ASP A 56 -10.06 2.33 -3.77
CA ASP A 56 -9.63 3.59 -3.16
C ASP A 56 -9.86 3.46 -1.65
N LEU A 57 -8.77 3.58 -0.90
CA LEU A 57 -8.71 3.41 0.53
C LEU A 57 -8.27 4.71 1.19
N THR A 58 -8.67 4.87 2.44
CA THR A 58 -8.13 5.87 3.34
C THR A 58 -7.64 5.16 4.60
N TYR A 59 -6.40 5.46 4.97
CA TYR A 59 -5.83 4.99 6.24
C TYR A 59 -5.19 6.17 6.95
N LYS A 60 -5.71 6.49 8.14
CA LYS A 60 -5.46 7.78 8.80
C LYS A 60 -5.80 8.91 7.81
N ASP A 61 -4.88 9.83 7.56
CA ASP A 61 -5.08 10.95 6.63
C ASP A 61 -4.49 10.70 5.23
N LEU A 62 -4.10 9.45 4.92
CA LEU A 62 -3.44 9.10 3.67
C LEU A 62 -4.40 8.38 2.73
N ALA A 63 -4.53 8.92 1.51
CA ALA A 63 -5.30 8.29 0.45
C ALA A 63 -4.43 7.27 -0.31
N ILE A 64 -4.96 6.07 -0.48
CA ILE A 64 -4.25 4.94 -1.10
C ILE A 64 -5.13 4.39 -2.21
N ARG A 65 -4.59 4.32 -3.44
CA ARG A 65 -5.21 3.57 -4.53
C ARG A 65 -4.53 2.21 -4.64
N LEU A 66 -5.26 1.16 -4.31
CA LEU A 66 -4.80 -0.22 -4.38
C LEU A 66 -5.37 -0.90 -5.62
N TYR A 67 -4.52 -1.62 -6.35
CA TYR A 67 -4.88 -2.42 -7.51
C TYR A 67 -4.77 -3.91 -7.15
N ASN A 68 -5.72 -4.72 -7.63
CA ASN A 68 -5.70 -6.17 -7.44
C ASN A 68 -4.45 -6.87 -8.05
N THR A 69 -3.69 -6.15 -8.87
CA THR A 69 -2.41 -6.58 -9.44
C THR A 69 -1.24 -6.53 -8.45
N GLY A 70 -1.43 -5.97 -7.25
CA GLY A 70 -0.37 -5.80 -6.25
C GLY A 70 0.37 -4.46 -6.34
N LYS A 71 -0.22 -3.47 -7.02
CA LYS A 71 0.27 -2.08 -7.03
C LYS A 71 -0.53 -1.26 -6.02
N ALA A 72 0.13 -0.44 -5.22
CA ALA A 72 -0.48 0.58 -4.37
C ALA A 72 0.12 1.95 -4.67
N VAL A 73 -0.73 2.97 -4.79
CA VAL A 73 -0.31 4.37 -4.97
C VAL A 73 -0.75 5.16 -3.76
N PHE A 74 0.22 5.67 -3.02
CA PHE A 74 0.03 6.52 -1.86
C PHE A 74 0.06 7.97 -2.34
N LYS A 75 -1.11 8.61 -2.32
CA LYS A 75 -1.27 9.96 -2.87
C LYS A 75 -0.79 11.01 -1.89
N LYS A 76 -0.08 12.03 -2.39
CA LYS A 76 0.41 13.17 -1.57
C LYS A 76 1.18 12.71 -0.33
N ALA A 77 1.94 11.62 -0.45
CA ALA A 77 2.80 11.16 0.62
C ALA A 77 3.91 12.19 0.86
N LYS A 78 4.22 12.48 2.13
CA LYS A 78 5.26 13.48 2.46
C LYS A 78 6.65 13.01 2.01
N ASN A 79 6.92 11.71 2.19
CA ASN A 79 8.16 11.04 1.85
C ASN A 79 7.99 9.51 1.93
N LYS A 80 9.01 8.77 1.45
CA LYS A 80 9.11 7.31 1.57
C LYS A 80 8.97 6.78 3.00
N SER A 81 9.50 7.47 4.01
CA SER A 81 9.46 7.01 5.40
C SER A 81 8.03 6.92 5.94
N GLN A 82 7.19 7.93 5.66
CA GLN A 82 5.77 7.91 6.02
C GLN A 82 5.05 6.71 5.40
N VAL A 83 5.38 6.37 4.16
CA VAL A 83 4.77 5.23 3.45
C VAL A 83 5.22 3.91 4.08
N GLN A 84 6.49 3.79 4.49
CA GLN A 84 6.98 2.61 5.20
C GLN A 84 6.29 2.42 6.55
N GLU A 85 6.09 3.48 7.33
CA GLU A 85 5.35 3.43 8.59
C GLU A 85 3.91 2.96 8.38
N VAL A 86 3.20 3.57 7.43
CA VAL A 86 1.82 3.16 7.08
C VAL A 86 1.77 1.71 6.62
N LEU A 87 2.72 1.27 5.79
CA LEU A 87 2.79 -0.11 5.34
C LEU A 87 3.07 -1.06 6.51
N ALA A 88 3.92 -0.70 7.47
CA ALA A 88 4.18 -1.54 8.64
C ALA A 88 2.90 -1.76 9.44
N GLU A 89 2.14 -0.69 9.69
CA GLU A 89 0.86 -0.76 10.41
C GLU A 89 -0.20 -1.56 9.65
N LEU A 90 -0.24 -1.46 8.32
CA LEU A 90 -1.20 -2.18 7.49
C LEU A 90 -0.82 -3.66 7.33
N LEU A 91 0.45 -4.00 7.23
CA LEU A 91 0.90 -5.33 6.82
C LEU A 91 1.41 -6.22 7.96
N LEU A 92 1.84 -5.64 9.08
CA LEU A 92 2.34 -6.39 10.24
C LEU A 92 1.29 -6.42 11.36
#